data_AF-A0A2H9Q117-F1
#
_entry.id   AF-A0A2H9Q117-F1
#
_cell.length_a   1.000
_cell.length_b   1.000
_cell.length_c   1.000
_cell.angle_alpha   90.00
_cell.angle_beta   90.00
_cell.angle_gamma   90.00
#
_symmetry.space_group_name_H-M   'P 1'
#
loop_
_entity.id
_entity.type
_entity.pdbx_description
1 polymer ?
#
loop_
_entity_poly.entity_id
_entity_poly.type
_entity_poly.pdbx_seq_one_letter_code
_entity_poly.pdbx_strand_id
1 'polypeptide(L)'
;VEIIYKTNPKEIKGKDKVEELILDNNKKLKVDGIFVEIGGAPSSVLIKELGIKTDDSGFILTDERMATNVSGIFAAGDVRKNVLKQAITSSAEGVIAATSVYKYFNELKK
;
A
#
# COMPACT_ATOMS: atom_id res chain seq x y z
N VAL A 1 -19.51 -5.99 -17.47
CA VAL A 1 -18.86 -6.58 -16.27
C VAL A 1 -19.87 -7.47 -15.59
N GLU A 2 -19.57 -8.75 -15.43
CA GLU A 2 -20.39 -9.67 -14.61
C GLU A 2 -19.94 -9.54 -13.16
N ILE A 3 -20.88 -9.39 -12.22
CA ILE A 3 -20.58 -9.32 -10.79
C ILE A 3 -21.13 -10.57 -10.11
N ILE A 4 -20.27 -11.29 -9.39
CA ILE A 4 -20.61 -12.55 -8.72
C ILE A 4 -20.38 -12.37 -7.22
N TYR A 5 -21.44 -12.08 -6.48
CA TYR A 5 -21.39 -11.92 -5.02
C TYR A 5 -21.45 -13.27 -4.29
N LYS A 6 -21.14 -13.26 -2.99
CA LYS A 6 -21.30 -14.41 -2.06
C LYS A 6 -20.61 -15.68 -2.55
N THR A 7 -19.44 -15.52 -3.15
CA THR A 7 -18.70 -16.60 -3.81
C THR A 7 -17.22 -16.38 -3.56
N ASN A 8 -16.48 -17.44 -3.25
CA ASN A 8 -15.03 -17.38 -3.06
C ASN A 8 -14.28 -18.08 -4.21
N PRO A 9 -13.09 -17.59 -4.61
CA PRO A 9 -12.21 -18.34 -5.49
C PRO A 9 -11.72 -19.59 -4.75
N LYS A 10 -11.85 -20.75 -5.39
CA LYS A 10 -11.45 -22.05 -4.82
C LYS A 10 -10.14 -22.56 -5.41
N GLU A 11 -9.97 -22.46 -6.72
CA GLU A 11 -8.78 -22.99 -7.41
C GLU A 11 -8.54 -22.24 -8.73
N ILE A 12 -7.29 -21.89 -9.01
CA ILE A 12 -6.86 -21.34 -10.30
C ILE A 12 -6.24 -22.50 -11.10
N LYS A 13 -6.75 -22.75 -12.31
CA LYS A 13 -6.28 -23.82 -13.18
C LYS A 13 -5.67 -23.31 -14.48
N GLY A 14 -4.75 -24.11 -14.98
CA GLY A 14 -4.05 -23.92 -16.24
C GLY A 14 -2.77 -24.73 -16.26
N LYS A 15 -2.22 -24.97 -17.46
CA LYS A 15 -0.96 -25.70 -17.61
C LYS A 15 0.23 -24.75 -17.53
N ASP A 16 0.37 -23.90 -18.54
CA ASP A 16 1.49 -22.95 -18.68
C ASP A 16 1.07 -21.50 -18.36
N LYS A 17 -0.24 -21.21 -18.42
CA LYS A 17 -0.86 -19.92 -18.08
C LYS A 17 -2.23 -20.15 -17.43
N VAL A 18 -2.84 -19.10 -16.87
CA VAL A 18 -4.22 -19.15 -16.37
C VAL A 18 -5.18 -19.47 -17.52
N GLU A 19 -6.09 -20.41 -17.26
CA GLU A 19 -7.13 -20.81 -18.21
C GLU A 19 -8.53 -20.84 -17.58
N GLU A 20 -8.62 -21.13 -16.28
CA GLU A 20 -9.90 -21.30 -15.58
C GLU A 20 -9.81 -20.90 -14.10
N LEU A 21 -10.84 -20.23 -13.58
CA LEU A 21 -11.09 -20.03 -12.15
C LEU A 21 -12.26 -20.92 -11.71
N ILE A 22 -12.02 -21.76 -10.70
CA ILE A 22 -13.06 -22.54 -10.02
C ILE A 22 -13.52 -21.77 -8.79
N LEU A 23 -14.83 -21.64 -8.64
CA LEU A 23 -15.48 -21.03 -7.50
C LEU A 23 -15.93 -22.08 -6.47
N ASP A 24 -16.16 -21.67 -5.23
CA ASP A 24 -16.62 -22.55 -4.14
C ASP A 24 -18.00 -23.20 -4.40
N ASN A 25 -18.84 -22.57 -5.22
CA ASN A 25 -20.09 -23.13 -5.73
C ASN A 25 -19.93 -24.08 -6.94
N ASN A 26 -18.70 -24.48 -7.26
CA ASN A 26 -18.31 -25.32 -8.41
C ASN A 26 -18.55 -24.71 -9.81
N LYS A 27 -18.95 -23.42 -9.91
CA LYS A 27 -18.95 -22.70 -11.19
C LYS A 27 -17.51 -22.56 -11.68
N LYS A 28 -17.33 -22.69 -13.00
CA LYS A 28 -16.06 -22.55 -13.70
C LYS A 28 -16.11 -21.34 -14.61
N LEU A 29 -15.11 -20.48 -14.51
CA LEU A 29 -14.95 -19.29 -15.35
C LEU A 29 -13.73 -19.47 -16.25
N LYS A 30 -13.91 -19.51 -17.56
CA LYS A 30 -12.79 -19.48 -18.51
C LYS A 30 -12.26 -18.06 -18.61
N VAL A 31 -11.00 -17.86 -18.23
CA VAL A 31 -10.35 -16.55 -18.16
C VAL A 31 -8.87 -16.67 -18.50
N ASP A 32 -8.31 -15.66 -19.15
CA ASP A 32 -6.88 -15.62 -19.50
C ASP A 32 -5.98 -15.03 -18.39
N GLY A 33 -6.58 -14.40 -17.38
CA GLY A 33 -5.85 -13.73 -16.30
C GLY A 33 -6.75 -13.44 -15.10
N ILE A 34 -6.12 -13.38 -13.92
CA ILE A 34 -6.77 -13.10 -12.64
C ILE A 34 -6.01 -11.98 -11.94
N PHE A 35 -6.73 -10.95 -11.52
CA PHE A 35 -6.22 -9.86 -10.71
C PHE A 35 -6.84 -9.96 -9.32
N VAL A 36 -6.01 -10.18 -8.30
CA VAL A 36 -6.47 -10.35 -6.91
C VAL A 36 -6.33 -9.02 -6.18
N GLU A 37 -7.45 -8.31 -6.05
CA GLU A 37 -7.53 -6.98 -5.43
C GLU A 37 -8.36 -7.04 -4.14
N ILE A 38 -7.83 -7.73 -3.12
CA ILE A 38 -8.48 -7.88 -1.80
C ILE A 38 -7.99 -6.86 -0.76
N GLY A 39 -7.28 -5.84 -1.21
CA GLY A 39 -6.62 -4.84 -0.37
C GLY A 39 -5.23 -5.27 0.11
N GLY A 40 -4.54 -4.34 0.78
CA GLY A 40 -3.21 -4.58 1.35
C GLY A 40 -2.98 -3.70 2.58
N ALA A 41 -2.31 -4.25 3.59
CA ALA A 41 -1.89 -3.55 4.79
C ALA A 41 -0.35 -3.44 4.83
N PRO A 42 0.21 -2.33 5.33
CA PRO A 42 1.65 -2.14 5.40
C PRO A 42 2.22 -2.97 6.56
N SER A 43 3.46 -3.45 6.39
CA SER A 43 4.20 -4.05 7.50
C SER A 43 4.61 -2.94 8.48
N SER A 44 3.83 -2.80 9.56
CA SER A 44 3.95 -1.68 10.51
C SER A 44 4.58 -2.08 11.86
N VAL A 45 5.13 -3.29 11.98
CA VAL A 45 5.71 -3.78 13.24
C VAL A 45 6.85 -2.87 13.72
N LEU A 46 7.88 -2.69 12.87
CA LEU A 46 9.01 -1.81 13.17
C LEU A 46 8.58 -0.35 13.39
N ILE A 47 7.61 0.14 12.62
CA ILE A 47 7.08 1.51 12.71
C ILE A 47 6.49 1.76 14.10
N LYS A 48 5.70 0.81 14.62
CA LYS A 48 5.09 0.91 15.95
C LYS A 48 6.13 0.84 17.06
N GLU A 49 7.15 -0.02 16.92
CA GLU A 49 8.26 -0.12 17.88
C GLU A 49 9.07 1.19 17.97
N LEU A 50 9.20 1.92 16.86
CA LEU A 50 9.84 3.24 16.81
C LEU A 50 8.96 4.38 17.36
N GLY A 51 7.77 4.09 17.87
CA GLY A 51 6.84 5.10 18.40
C GLY A 51 6.20 5.99 17.32
N ILE A 52 6.27 5.57 16.06
CA ILE A 52 5.66 6.29 14.94
C ILE A 52 4.17 5.98 14.91
N LYS A 53 3.34 7.03 14.88
CA LYS A 53 1.89 6.94 14.85
C LYS A 53 1.41 6.41 13.50
N THR A 54 0.50 5.45 13.55
CA THR A 54 -0.22 4.94 12.38
C THR A 54 -1.72 5.14 12.55
N ASP A 55 -2.48 5.01 11.46
CA ASP A 55 -3.92 4.75 11.57
C ASP A 55 -4.20 3.30 11.98
N ASP A 56 -5.49 2.96 12.11
CA ASP A 56 -5.96 1.63 12.52
C ASP A 56 -5.59 0.53 11.52
N SER A 57 -5.35 0.89 10.25
CA SER A 57 -4.90 -0.03 9.20
C SER A 57 -3.37 -0.15 9.15
N GLY A 58 -2.64 0.57 10.01
CA GLY A 58 -1.19 0.52 10.11
C GLY A 58 -0.44 1.48 9.18
N PHE A 59 -1.13 2.38 8.47
CA PHE A 59 -0.48 3.37 7.61
C PHE A 59 0.11 4.52 8.42
N ILE A 60 1.33 4.93 8.10
CA ILE A 60 2.03 6.01 8.81
C ILE A 60 1.28 7.33 8.65
N LEU A 61 1.07 8.04 9.77
CA LEU A 61 0.52 9.38 9.77
C LEU A 61 1.64 10.40 9.55
N THR A 62 1.47 11.28 8.57
CA THR A 62 2.41 12.38 8.29
C THR A 62 1.67 13.69 8.07
N ASP A 63 2.40 14.80 8.21
CA ASP A 63 1.96 16.11 7.71
C ASP A 63 2.24 16.28 6.20
N GLU A 64 1.95 17.45 5.64
CA GLU A 64 2.17 17.80 4.23
C GLU A 64 3.65 17.84 3.83
N ARG A 65 4.56 17.93 4.81
CA ARG A 65 6.02 17.89 4.60
C ARG A 65 6.55 16.45 4.62
N MET A 66 5.67 15.46 4.73
CA MET A 66 5.99 14.04 4.91
C MET A 66 6.64 13.72 6.26
N ALA A 67 6.57 14.63 7.24
CA ALA A 67 7.12 14.42 8.57
C ALA A 67 6.20 13.54 9.41
N THR A 68 6.76 12.58 10.14
CA THR A 68 6.03 11.78 11.13
C THR A 68 5.92 12.53 12.47
N ASN A 69 5.29 11.90 13.47
CA ASN A 69 5.32 12.43 14.84
C ASN A 69 6.70 12.31 15.53
N VAL A 70 7.63 11.54 14.97
CA VAL A 70 8.98 11.37 15.51
C VAL A 70 9.91 12.31 14.75
N SER A 71 10.55 13.23 15.47
CA SER A 71 11.45 14.24 14.89
C SER A 71 12.59 13.59 14.11
N GLY A 72 12.84 14.09 12.90
CA GLY A 72 13.86 13.56 12.00
C GLY A 72 13.43 12.32 11.20
N ILE A 73 12.23 11.77 11.43
CA ILE A 73 11.70 10.64 10.66
C ILE A 73 10.58 11.12 9.73
N PHE A 74 10.71 10.74 8.46
CA PHE A 74 9.80 11.09 7.37
C PHE A 74 9.33 9.81 6.65
N ALA A 75 8.16 9.85 6.03
CA ALA A 75 7.61 8.72 5.29
C ALA A 75 6.89 9.17 4.02
N ALA A 76 7.04 8.41 2.93
CA ALA A 76 6.45 8.71 1.62
C ALA A 76 6.01 7.43 0.92
N GLY A 77 5.04 7.54 0.01
CA GLY A 77 4.49 6.44 -0.78
C GLY A 77 3.47 5.60 -0.03
N ASP A 78 3.16 4.41 -0.56
CA ASP A 78 2.03 3.59 -0.12
C ASP A 78 2.03 3.15 1.36
N VAL A 79 3.16 3.34 2.06
CA VAL A 79 3.32 3.08 3.50
C VAL A 79 2.64 4.13 4.39
N ARG A 80 2.46 5.36 3.90
CA ARG A 80 1.76 6.42 4.62
C ARG A 80 0.27 6.44 4.29
N LYS A 81 -0.51 7.10 5.14
CA LYS A 81 -1.92 7.37 4.86
C LYS A 81 -2.01 8.41 3.74
N ASN A 82 -2.37 7.98 2.55
CA ASN A 82 -2.58 8.83 1.39
C ASN A 82 -3.87 8.45 0.64
N VAL A 83 -4.31 9.34 -0.24
CA VAL A 83 -5.58 9.18 -1.01
C VAL A 83 -5.38 8.28 -2.23
N LEU A 84 -4.18 8.29 -2.81
CA LEU A 84 -3.90 7.64 -4.08
C LEU A 84 -2.55 6.92 -4.05
N LYS A 85 -2.62 5.59 -4.18
CA LYS A 85 -1.49 4.66 -4.20
C LYS A 85 -1.04 4.39 -5.62
N GLN A 86 -0.17 5.24 -6.14
CA GLN A 86 0.32 5.17 -7.52
C GLN A 86 1.82 5.47 -7.55
N ALA A 87 2.50 4.97 -8.58
CA ALA A 87 3.94 5.20 -8.73
C ALA A 87 4.30 6.69 -8.77
N ILE A 88 3.49 7.49 -9.47
CA ILE A 88 3.74 8.94 -9.59
C ILE A 88 3.48 9.70 -8.28
N THR A 89 2.47 9.32 -7.51
CA THR A 89 2.19 9.96 -6.21
C THR A 89 3.29 9.61 -5.22
N SER A 90 3.70 8.35 -5.15
CA SER A 90 4.83 7.91 -4.33
C SER A 90 6.13 8.64 -4.69
N SER A 91 6.38 8.85 -5.99
CA SER A 91 7.56 9.59 -6.46
C SER A 91 7.52 11.06 -6.03
N ALA A 92 6.37 11.72 -6.18
CA ALA A 92 6.19 13.11 -5.77
C ALA A 92 6.34 13.28 -4.24
N GLU A 93 5.72 12.41 -3.45
CA GLU A 93 5.87 12.39 -1.99
C GLU A 93 7.33 12.16 -1.58
N GLY A 94 8.06 11.29 -2.29
CA GLY A 94 9.49 11.06 -2.06
C GLY A 94 10.33 12.33 -2.24
N VAL A 95 10.06 13.13 -3.27
CA VAL A 95 10.74 14.42 -3.50
C VAL A 95 10.44 15.42 -2.38
N ILE A 96 9.18 15.48 -1.94
CA ILE A 96 8.77 16.34 -0.81
C ILE A 96 9.52 15.90 0.47
N ALA A 97 9.50 14.61 0.79
CA ALA A 97 10.18 14.06 1.96
C ALA A 97 11.69 14.36 1.94
N ALA A 98 12.37 14.11 0.83
CA ALA A 98 13.80 14.39 0.69
C ALA A 98 14.11 15.89 0.88
N THR A 99 13.29 16.78 0.31
CA THR A 99 13.42 18.23 0.48
C THR A 99 13.18 18.66 1.93
N SER A 100 12.20 18.07 2.60
CA SER A 100 11.90 18.34 4.01
C SER A 100 13.01 17.86 4.94
N VAL A 101 13.57 16.68 4.69
CA VAL A 101 14.74 16.14 5.40
C VAL A 101 15.93 17.10 5.26
N TYR A 102 16.20 17.57 4.04
CA TYR A 102 17.28 18.54 3.80
C TYR A 102 17.10 19.84 4.60
N LYS A 103 15.88 20.39 4.62
CA LYS A 103 15.56 21.59 5.40
C LYS A 103 15.72 21.36 6.90
N TYR A 104 15.20 20.25 7.42
CA TYR A 104 15.34 19.86 8.82
C TYR A 104 16.80 19.81 9.27
N PHE A 105 17.69 19.18 8.50
CA PHE A 105 19.11 19.13 8.85
C PHE A 105 19.82 20.49 8.79
N ASN A 106 19.41 21.38 7.90
CA ASN A 106 19.99 22.72 7.83
C ASN A 106 19.54 23.61 9.00
N GLU A 107 18.33 23.41 9.52
CA GLU A 107 17.85 24.10 10.72
C GLU A 107 18.58 23.61 11.97
N LEU A 108 18.93 22.32 12.06
CA LEU A 108 19.71 21.76 13.18
C LEU A 108 21.17 22.25 13.24
N LYS A 109 21.71 22.77 12.14
CA LYS A 109 23.09 23.30 12.07
C LYS A 109 23.21 24.76 12.53
N LYS A 110 22.08 25.42 12.81
CA LYS A 110 22.04 26.79 13.34
C LYS A 110 21.99 26.76 14.86
#